data_AF-A0A6P5RRM5-F1
#
_entry.id   AF-A0A6P5RRM5-F1
#
_cell.length_a   1.000
_cell.length_b   1.000
_cell.length_c   1.000
_cell.angle_alpha   90.00
_cell.angle_beta   90.00
_cell.angle_gamma   90.00
#
_symmetry.space_group_name_H-M   'P 1'
#
loop_
_entity.id
_entity.type
_entity.pdbx_description
1 polymer ?
#
loop_
_entity_poly.entity_id
_entity_poly.type
_entity_poly.pdbx_seq_one_letter_code
_entity_poly.pdbx_strand_id
1 'polypeptide(L)'
;MDEEYENNLFLQCDKCRMMVHARCYGELEPVGGVLWLCNLCRPGAPEPAPPCCLCPVIGGAMKPTTDGRWAHLACAIWIPETCLSDVKRMEPIDGLSRINKVFPFSLFMFPHYYGLLPLFPFSLVFP
;
A
#
# COMPACT_ATOMS: atom_id res chain seq x y z
N MET A 1 -7.13 -2.68 -27.80
CA MET A 1 -7.59 -1.28 -27.73
C MET A 1 -7.41 -0.88 -26.27
N ASP A 2 -6.23 -0.33 -25.99
CA ASP A 2 -5.90 0.69 -24.97
C ASP A 2 -6.06 0.45 -23.46
N GLU A 3 -6.58 -0.68 -22.98
CA GLU A 3 -6.72 -0.92 -21.51
C GLU A 3 -5.40 -1.16 -20.75
N GLU A 4 -4.29 -1.46 -21.44
CA GLU A 4 -3.01 -1.81 -20.81
C GLU A 4 -2.14 -0.58 -20.47
N TYR A 5 -2.39 0.58 -21.09
CA TYR A 5 -1.59 1.80 -20.88
C TYR A 5 -2.09 2.70 -19.74
N GLU A 6 -3.37 2.62 -19.37
CA GLU A 6 -3.93 3.35 -18.21
C GLU A 6 -3.47 2.77 -16.87
N ASN A 7 -2.83 1.61 -16.89
CA ASN A 7 -2.44 0.84 -15.72
C ASN A 7 -1.13 1.28 -15.03
N ASN A 8 -0.36 2.16 -15.67
CA ASN A 8 1.00 2.51 -15.24
C ASN A 8 1.16 3.97 -14.77
N LEU A 9 0.06 4.70 -14.54
CA LEU A 9 0.18 6.07 -14.04
C LEU A 9 0.76 6.07 -12.63
N PHE A 10 1.89 6.74 -12.46
CA PHE A 10 2.47 7.01 -11.14
C PHE A 10 1.84 8.28 -10.54
N LEU A 11 1.34 8.15 -9.32
CA LEU A 11 0.89 9.26 -8.51
C LEU A 11 1.99 9.60 -7.49
N GLN A 12 2.33 10.88 -7.38
CA GLN A 12 3.23 11.40 -6.36
C GLN A 12 2.47 12.31 -5.41
N CYS A 13 2.54 12.01 -4.10
CA CYS A 13 1.88 12.85 -3.10
C CYS A 13 2.62 14.17 -2.96
N ASP A 14 1.91 15.29 -3.07
CA ASP A 14 2.53 16.62 -3.00
C ASP A 14 3.19 16.91 -1.63
N LYS A 15 2.57 16.44 -0.53
CA LYS A 15 3.04 16.71 0.84
C LYS A 15 4.18 15.80 1.29
N CYS A 16 4.05 14.48 1.14
CA CYS A 16 5.02 13.50 1.65
C CYS A 16 5.92 12.89 0.57
N ARG A 17 5.72 13.25 -0.70
CA ARG A 17 6.50 12.79 -1.87
C ARG A 17 6.48 11.29 -2.13
N MET A 18 5.66 10.51 -1.42
CA MET A 18 5.51 9.08 -1.70
C MET A 18 4.96 8.87 -3.12
N MET A 19 5.45 7.83 -3.79
CA MET A 19 5.03 7.46 -5.14
C MET A 19 4.39 6.09 -5.15
N VAL A 20 3.29 5.96 -5.88
CA VAL A 20 2.54 4.70 -6.05
C VAL A 20 1.96 4.64 -7.46
N HIS A 21 1.71 3.45 -8.00
CA HIS A 21 0.83 3.36 -9.16
C HIS A 21 -0.62 3.66 -8.73
N ALA A 22 -1.35 4.41 -9.57
CA ALA A 22 -2.75 4.74 -9.34
C ALA A 22 -3.59 3.47 -9.06
N ARG A 23 -3.47 2.45 -9.91
CA ARG A 23 -4.15 1.16 -9.71
C ARG A 23 -3.69 0.41 -8.46
N CYS A 24 -2.38 0.34 -8.20
CA CYS A 24 -1.89 -0.38 -7.02
C CYS A 24 -2.38 0.24 -5.72
N TYR A 25 -2.71 1.53 -5.70
CA TYR A 25 -3.21 2.22 -4.52
C TYR A 25 -4.74 2.46 -4.57
N GLY A 26 -5.41 2.06 -5.66
CA GLY A 26 -6.85 2.17 -5.86
C GLY A 26 -7.35 3.61 -5.98
N GLU A 27 -6.55 4.47 -6.64
CA GLU A 27 -6.90 5.86 -6.93
C GLU A 27 -7.05 6.06 -8.44
N LEU A 28 -7.76 7.13 -8.81
CA LEU A 28 -7.88 7.58 -10.19
C LEU A 28 -6.91 8.73 -10.46
N GLU A 29 -6.64 8.99 -11.73
CA GLU A 29 -5.88 10.16 -12.14
C GLU A 29 -6.59 11.45 -11.64
N PRO A 30 -5.86 12.36 -10.97
CA PRO A 30 -6.43 13.66 -10.61
C PRO A 30 -6.75 14.48 -11.87
N VAL A 31 -8.04 14.73 -12.10
CA VAL A 31 -8.51 15.50 -13.26
C VAL A 31 -8.44 17.00 -12.99
N GLY A 32 -7.99 17.80 -13.96
CA GLY A 32 -8.08 19.27 -13.88
C GLY A 32 -6.93 19.94 -13.14
N GLY A 33 -5.75 19.32 -13.11
CA GLY A 33 -4.52 19.94 -12.59
C GLY A 33 -4.46 20.03 -11.06
N VAL A 34 -5.37 19.36 -10.35
CA VAL A 34 -5.31 19.24 -8.89
C VAL A 34 -4.17 18.32 -8.46
N LEU A 35 -3.52 18.68 -7.36
CA LEU A 35 -2.44 17.90 -6.76
C LEU A 35 -3.02 16.70 -6.01
N TRP A 36 -2.40 15.53 -6.19
CA TRP A 36 -2.81 14.32 -5.48
C TRP A 36 -2.23 14.26 -4.06
N LEU A 37 -3.08 13.88 -3.10
CA LEU A 37 -2.71 13.70 -1.70
C LEU A 37 -3.07 12.28 -1.24
N CYS A 38 -2.11 11.62 -0.59
CA CYS A 38 -2.34 10.30 -0.03
C CYS A 38 -3.33 10.33 1.15
N ASN A 39 -3.76 9.15 1.60
CA ASN A 39 -4.72 9.04 2.71
C ASN A 39 -4.23 9.67 4.02
N LEU A 40 -2.93 9.76 4.24
CA LEU A 40 -2.34 10.39 5.42
C LEU A 40 -2.13 11.91 5.27
N CYS A 41 -2.19 12.43 4.04
CA CYS A 41 -1.91 13.84 3.76
C CYS A 41 -3.15 14.64 3.35
N ARG A 42 -4.24 13.96 2.96
CA ARG A 42 -5.50 14.61 2.60
C ARG A 42 -6.17 15.26 3.83
N PRO A 43 -6.97 16.32 3.63
CA PRO A 43 -7.75 16.91 4.70
C PRO A 43 -8.66 15.88 5.39
N GLY A 44 -8.73 15.90 6.71
CA GLY A 44 -9.49 14.92 7.51
C GLY A 44 -8.74 13.62 7.82
N ALA A 45 -7.47 13.51 7.42
CA ALA A 45 -6.60 12.44 7.88
C ALA A 45 -6.32 12.54 9.39
N PRO A 46 -6.09 11.40 10.08
CA PRO A 46 -5.71 11.39 11.49
C PRO A 46 -4.38 12.11 11.75
N GLU A 47 -4.37 12.98 12.76
CA GLU A 47 -3.17 13.65 13.28
C GLU A 47 -3.00 13.32 14.78
N PRO A 48 -1.85 12.75 15.21
CA PRO A 48 -0.66 12.42 14.41
C PRO A 48 -0.86 11.24 13.45
N ALA A 49 0.02 11.12 12.45
CA ALA A 49 -0.05 10.04 11.47
C ALA A 49 -0.01 8.66 12.15
N PRO A 50 -0.99 7.78 11.88
CA PRO A 50 -1.12 6.51 12.57
C PRO A 50 -0.01 5.53 12.14
N PRO A 51 0.48 4.69 13.07
CA PRO A 51 1.43 3.64 12.74
C PRO A 51 0.74 2.50 11.97
N CYS A 52 1.53 1.74 11.22
CA CYS A 52 1.08 0.48 10.65
C CYS A 52 0.86 -0.55 11.76
N CYS A 53 -0.28 -1.23 11.77
CA CYS A 53 -0.56 -2.28 12.74
C CYS A 53 0.13 -3.63 12.44
N LEU A 54 0.86 -3.72 11.31
CA LEU A 54 1.50 -4.93 10.81
C LEU A 54 3.03 -4.87 10.82
N CYS A 55 3.63 -3.69 10.93
CA CYS A 55 5.08 -3.51 10.91
C CYS A 55 5.49 -2.25 11.70
N PRO A 56 6.77 -2.11 12.10
CA PRO A 56 7.25 -0.96 12.86
C PRO A 56 7.56 0.29 12.00
N VAL A 57 7.36 0.22 10.67
CA VAL A 57 7.70 1.31 9.74
C VAL A 57 6.61 2.39 9.76
N ILE A 58 7.03 3.66 9.71
CA ILE A 58 6.14 4.83 9.71
C ILE A 58 6.10 5.44 8.31
N GLY A 59 4.95 5.97 7.90
CA GLY A 59 4.75 6.64 6.61
C GLY A 59 4.40 5.67 5.49
N GLY A 60 4.68 6.03 4.23
CA GLY A 60 4.39 5.19 3.07
C GLY A 60 2.90 5.07 2.71
N ALA A 61 2.60 4.09 1.85
CA ALA A 61 1.26 3.87 1.29
C ALA A 61 0.35 3.16 2.30
N MET A 62 -0.47 3.94 3.01
CA MET A 62 -1.29 3.49 4.14
C MET A 62 -2.79 3.51 3.79
N LYS A 63 -3.50 2.44 4.17
CA LYS A 63 -4.95 2.31 3.98
C LYS A 63 -5.65 2.08 5.32
N PRO A 64 -6.90 2.56 5.47
CA PRO A 64 -7.70 2.28 6.66
C PRO A 64 -8.08 0.79 6.69
N THR A 65 -8.25 0.28 7.90
CA THR A 65 -8.64 -1.11 8.15
C THR A 65 -10.09 -1.16 8.65
N THR A 66 -10.74 -2.31 8.54
CA THR A 66 -12.10 -2.55 9.06
C THR A 66 -12.21 -2.33 10.57
N ASP A 67 -11.12 -2.57 11.31
CA ASP A 67 -11.01 -2.34 12.76
C ASP A 67 -10.79 -0.86 13.15
N GLY A 68 -10.76 0.07 12.19
CA GLY A 68 -10.46 1.49 12.44
C GLY A 68 -8.96 1.81 12.65
N ARG A 69 -8.08 0.82 12.52
CA ARG A 69 -6.61 0.99 12.49
C ARG A 69 -6.11 1.30 11.08
N TRP A 70 -4.80 1.43 10.93
CA TRP A 70 -4.13 1.67 9.64
C TRP A 70 -3.06 0.62 9.38
N ALA A 71 -2.89 0.25 8.12
CA ALA A 71 -1.87 -0.68 7.70
C ALA A 71 -1.31 -0.26 6.34
N HIS A 72 -0.05 -0.62 6.08
CA HIS A 72 0.50 -0.48 4.74
C HIS A 72 -0.24 -1.40 3.79
N LEU A 73 -0.52 -0.89 2.59
CA LEU A 73 -1.11 -1.70 1.53
C LEU A 73 -0.20 -2.87 1.16
N ALA A 74 1.11 -2.65 1.11
CA ALA A 74 2.10 -3.71 0.94
C ALA A 74 1.99 -4.78 2.05
N CYS A 75 1.90 -4.38 3.32
CA CYS A 75 1.77 -5.34 4.42
C CYS A 75 0.50 -6.19 4.29
N ALA A 76 -0.62 -5.60 3.86
CA ALA A 76 -1.85 -6.34 3.64
C ALA A 76 -1.82 -7.27 2.41
N ILE A 77 -0.99 -6.98 1.41
CA ILE A 77 -0.81 -7.86 0.24
C ILE A 77 0.08 -9.05 0.59
N TRP A 78 1.10 -8.83 1.41
CA TRP A 78 2.09 -9.86 1.76
C TRP A 78 1.63 -10.80 2.87
N ILE A 79 0.61 -10.44 3.66
CA ILE A 79 0.02 -11.31 4.69
C ILE A 79 -1.17 -12.05 4.08
N PRO A 80 -1.14 -13.38 3.95
CA PRO A 80 -2.20 -14.13 3.28
C PRO A 80 -3.53 -14.10 4.03
N GLU A 81 -3.51 -13.87 5.35
CA GLU A 81 -4.72 -13.77 6.17
C GLU A 81 -5.47 -12.45 5.98
N THR A 82 -4.81 -11.41 5.45
CA THR A 82 -5.43 -10.13 5.16
C THR A 82 -6.06 -10.09 3.78
N CYS A 83 -7.11 -9.30 3.65
CA CYS A 83 -7.84 -9.13 2.40
C CYS A 83 -8.15 -7.64 2.17
N LEU A 84 -8.34 -7.26 0.92
CA LEU A 84 -8.87 -5.95 0.55
C LEU A 84 -10.35 -6.10 0.26
N SER A 85 -11.19 -5.41 1.02
CA SER A 85 -12.66 -5.54 0.85
C SER A 85 -13.11 -5.06 -0.53
N ASP A 86 -12.48 -4.01 -1.07
CA ASP A 86 -12.65 -3.56 -2.45
C ASP A 86 -11.28 -3.54 -3.16
N VAL A 87 -11.10 -4.41 -4.15
CA VAL A 87 -9.85 -4.55 -4.91
C VAL A 87 -9.67 -3.40 -5.92
N LYS A 88 -10.73 -2.68 -6.29
CA LYS A 88 -10.60 -1.49 -7.16
C LYS A 88 -10.12 -0.29 -6.36
N ARG A 89 -10.65 -0.10 -5.16
CA ARG A 89 -10.26 1.00 -4.26
C ARG A 89 -9.07 0.64 -3.37
N MET A 90 -8.68 -0.63 -3.36
CA MET A 90 -7.63 -1.19 -2.50
C MET A 90 -7.85 -0.85 -1.02
N GLU A 91 -9.11 -0.79 -0.58
CA GLU A 91 -9.50 -0.41 0.79
C GLU A 91 -10.94 -0.82 1.10
N PRO A 92 -11.33 -0.95 2.38
CA PRO A 92 -10.46 -1.09 3.56
C PRO A 92 -9.71 -2.42 3.60
N ILE A 93 -8.66 -2.48 4.42
CA ILE A 93 -7.93 -3.72 4.74
C ILE A 93 -8.69 -4.48 5.83
N ASP A 94 -8.97 -5.75 5.57
CA ASP A 94 -9.67 -6.65 6.48
C ASP A 94 -8.83 -7.91 6.80
N GLY A 95 -9.33 -8.77 7.68
CA GLY A 95 -8.67 -10.05 8.02
C GLY A 95 -7.60 -9.93 9.12
N LEU A 96 -7.42 -8.73 9.69
CA LEU A 96 -6.44 -8.48 10.76
C LEU A 96 -6.65 -9.35 12.00
N SER A 97 -7.90 -9.66 12.34
CA SER A 97 -8.26 -10.50 13.49
C SER A 97 -7.77 -11.95 13.36
N ARG A 98 -7.44 -12.39 12.14
CA ARG A 98 -6.99 -13.75 11.84
C ARG A 98 -5.46 -13.89 11.82
N ILE A 99 -4.73 -12.77 11.90
CA ILE A 99 -3.28 -12.76 11.85
C ILE A 99 -2.72 -13.30 13.16
N ASN A 100 -1.94 -14.37 13.06
CA ASN A 100 -1.13 -14.82 14.18
C ASN A 100 0.10 -13.90 14.28
N LYS A 101 0.28 -13.17 15.40
CA LYS A 101 1.33 -12.14 15.61
C LYS A 101 2.77 -12.67 15.56
N VAL A 102 2.97 -13.92 15.17
CA VAL A 102 4.25 -14.64 15.11
C VAL A 102 5.00 -14.39 13.80
N PHE A 103 4.46 -13.62 12.84
CA PHE A 103 5.17 -13.34 11.58
C PHE A 103 6.26 -12.28 11.76
N PRO A 104 7.56 -12.63 11.63
CA PRO A 104 8.61 -11.64 11.60
C PRO A 104 8.64 -11.04 10.18
N PHE A 105 7.95 -9.92 10.00
CA PHE A 105 8.01 -9.12 8.76
C PHE A 105 9.45 -8.71 8.40
N SER A 106 10.39 -8.80 9.34
CA SER A 106 11.83 -8.63 9.15
C SER A 106 12.46 -9.65 8.18
N LEU A 107 11.80 -10.76 7.85
CA LEU A 107 12.37 -11.78 6.94
C LEU A 107 12.06 -11.54 5.45
N PHE A 108 11.02 -10.75 5.11
CA PHE A 108 10.55 -10.61 3.73
C PHE A 108 10.93 -9.28 3.06
N MET A 109 11.30 -8.24 3.81
CA MET A 109 11.72 -6.94 3.26
C MET A 109 13.24 -6.74 3.13
N PHE A 110 14.07 -7.71 3.53
CA PHE A 110 15.53 -7.60 3.45
C PHE A 110 16.22 -8.71 2.63
N PRO A 111 15.95 -8.89 1.32
CA PRO A 111 16.91 -9.58 0.46
C PRO A 111 18.17 -8.72 0.20
N HIS A 112 18.09 -7.39 0.36
CA HIS A 112 19.17 -6.48 -0.05
C HIS A 112 20.32 -6.30 0.95
N TYR A 113 20.21 -6.78 2.20
CA TYR A 113 21.31 -6.66 3.19
C TYR A 113 22.25 -7.86 3.24
N TYR A 114 21.88 -8.99 2.62
CA TYR A 114 22.66 -10.23 2.60
C TYR A 114 22.88 -10.74 1.17
N GLY A 115 23.41 -9.90 0.28
CA GLY A 115 24.25 -10.31 -0.86
C GLY A 115 23.82 -11.48 -1.77
N LEU A 116 22.54 -11.81 -1.88
CA LEU A 116 22.06 -12.91 -2.72
C LEU A 116 20.88 -12.45 -3.58
N LEU A 117 21.22 -11.89 -4.75
CA LEU A 117 20.37 -11.90 -5.95
C LEU A 117 20.58 -13.26 -6.63
N PRO A 118 19.54 -13.86 -7.27
CA PRO A 118 18.97 -13.25 -8.47
C PRO A 118 17.43 -13.36 -8.62
N LEU A 119 16.86 -12.34 -9.26
CA LEU A 119 15.72 -12.41 -10.19
C LEU A 119 14.41 -13.02 -9.65
N PHE A 120 13.61 -12.20 -8.97
CA PHE A 120 12.17 -12.27 -9.19
C PHE A 120 11.79 -11.15 -10.16
N PRO A 121 11.31 -11.48 -11.37
CA PRO A 121 10.78 -10.45 -12.26
C PRO A 121 9.60 -9.78 -11.54
N PHE A 122 9.56 -8.45 -11.61
CA PHE A 122 8.46 -7.61 -11.12
C PHE A 122 7.07 -7.99 -11.70
N SER A 123 7.02 -8.98 -12.62
CA SER A 123 5.84 -9.48 -13.31
C SER A 123 5.01 -10.54 -12.55
N LEU A 124 5.33 -10.87 -11.29
CA LEU A 124 4.63 -11.96 -10.56
C LEU A 124 3.94 -11.56 -9.25
N VAL A 125 3.75 -10.27 -8.98
CA VAL A 125 3.00 -9.82 -7.78
C VAL A 125 1.56 -9.40 -8.09
N PHE A 126 1.16 -9.33 -9.36
CA PHE A 126 -0.23 -9.10 -9.76
C PHE A 126 -0.53 -9.85 -11.06
N PRO A 127 -1.56 -10.71 -11.13
CA PRO A 127 -2.11 -11.19 -12.40
C PRO A 127 -2.82 -10.05 -13.16
#